data_AF-K1SGC8-F1
#
_entry.id   AF-K1SGC8-F1
#
_cell.length_a   1.000
_cell.length_b   1.000
_cell.length_c   1.000
_cell.angle_alpha   90.00
_cell.angle_beta   90.00
_cell.angle_gamma   90.00
#
_symmetry.space_group_name_H-M   'P 1'
#
loop_
_entity.id
_entity.type
_entity.pdbx_description
1 polymer ?
#
loop_
_entity_poly.entity_id
_entity_poly.type
_entity_poly.pdbx_seq_one_letter_code
_entity_poly.pdbx_strand_id
1 'polypeptide(L)'
;MATSIYAKPIKAKTILKFTLPTVLMMVFMSLYTVVDGIVVANCVGSDALSAINIVYPFTLVFMAVGLMFSTGSNAIIAKKMGEGKQEEANRLMSGVAITATVISVIIAVLFTIFAEPMYMMFGSNEKILPYCIDYGSVMIPYGFVMCWQMLNQSYLVTADKPHIMLVFSILSGCTNIVLDILFMAVWDFGIIGAGLGTIIGMAVGAIPLLLFFNKKQTLHFGKPEFKVSEILFAMANGSSEAVTNLSTAVTTALFNIQMM
;
A
#
# COMPACT_ATOMS: atom_id res chain seq x y z
N MET A 1 6.87 32.87 20.80
CA MET A 1 7.25 31.44 20.82
C MET A 1 6.11 30.65 21.42
N ALA A 2 5.30 29.97 20.60
CA ALA A 2 4.26 29.09 21.13
C ALA A 2 4.95 27.98 21.95
N THR A 3 4.68 27.91 23.25
CA THR A 3 5.18 26.84 24.11
C THR A 3 4.72 25.51 23.54
N SER A 4 5.69 24.77 23.00
CA SER A 4 5.54 23.40 22.53
C SER A 4 4.65 22.60 23.49
N ILE A 5 3.59 21.97 22.98
CA ILE A 5 2.63 21.20 23.79
C ILE A 5 3.33 20.07 24.56
N TYR A 6 4.51 19.63 24.10
CA TYR A 6 5.38 18.68 24.80
C TYR A 6 5.90 19.18 26.15
N ALA A 7 5.85 20.50 26.43
CA ALA A 7 6.20 21.08 27.73
C ALA A 7 5.00 21.16 28.70
N LYS A 8 3.80 20.75 28.28
CA LYS A 8 2.60 20.78 29.12
C LYS A 8 2.44 19.45 29.88
N PRO A 9 2.00 19.48 31.15
CA PRO A 9 1.78 18.26 31.92
C PRO A 9 0.75 17.35 31.24
N ILE A 10 1.02 16.04 31.26
CA ILE A 10 0.15 14.99 30.71
C ILE A 10 -1.12 14.94 31.57
N LYS A 11 -2.19 15.58 31.07
CA LYS A 11 -3.53 15.60 31.68
C LYS A 11 -4.53 14.98 30.71
N ALA A 12 -5.60 14.38 31.21
CA ALA A 12 -6.65 13.75 30.40
C ALA A 12 -7.16 14.67 29.27
N LYS A 13 -7.33 15.97 29.54
CA LYS A 13 -7.73 16.99 28.54
C LYS A 13 -6.69 17.16 27.41
N THR A 14 -5.40 17.10 27.71
CA THR A 14 -4.32 17.21 26.73
C THR A 14 -4.22 15.93 25.88
N ILE A 15 -4.36 14.76 26.52
CA ILE A 15 -4.42 13.46 25.84
C ILE A 15 -5.63 13.44 24.89
N LEU A 16 -6.84 13.72 25.38
CA LEU A 16 -8.05 13.74 24.57
C LEU A 16 -7.95 14.72 23.39
N LYS A 17 -7.42 15.93 23.59
CA LYS A 17 -7.23 16.89 22.49
C LYS A 17 -6.29 16.38 21.40
N PHE A 18 -5.36 15.51 21.73
CA PHE A 18 -4.40 14.92 20.78
C PHE A 18 -4.91 13.62 20.16
N THR A 19 -5.53 12.75 20.94
CA THR A 19 -6.00 11.44 20.50
C THR A 19 -7.32 11.51 19.76
N LEU A 20 -8.21 12.46 20.09
CA LEU A 20 -9.54 12.54 19.49
C LEU A 20 -9.50 12.74 17.96
N PRO A 21 -8.65 13.63 17.38
CA PRO A 21 -8.52 13.73 15.93
C PRO A 21 -8.09 12.42 15.27
N THR A 22 -7.13 11.71 15.86
CA THR A 22 -6.65 10.42 15.34
C THR A 22 -7.72 9.35 15.42
N VAL A 23 -8.45 9.27 16.54
CA VAL A 23 -9.56 8.32 16.71
C VAL A 23 -10.66 8.60 15.68
N LEU A 24 -11.03 9.86 15.49
CA LEU A 24 -12.01 10.25 14.47
C LEU A 24 -11.52 9.85 13.07
N MET A 25 -10.27 10.13 12.73
CA MET A 25 -9.68 9.70 11.46
C MET A 25 -9.76 8.18 11.28
N MET A 26 -9.42 7.39 12.31
CA MET A 26 -9.53 5.93 12.26
C MET A 26 -10.99 5.47 12.09
N VAL A 27 -11.95 6.10 12.77
CA VAL A 27 -13.38 5.80 12.60
C VAL A 27 -13.85 6.07 11.18
N PHE A 28 -13.47 7.21 10.58
CA PHE A 28 -13.82 7.52 9.19
C PHE A 28 -13.19 6.52 8.21
N MET A 29 -11.93 6.12 8.43
CA MET A 29 -11.28 5.08 7.61
C MET A 29 -11.99 3.72 7.72
N SER A 30 -12.45 3.34 8.91
CA SER A 30 -13.21 2.10 9.08
C SER A 30 -14.60 2.17 8.43
N LEU A 31 -15.31 3.29 8.57
CA LEU A 31 -16.59 3.50 7.90
C LEU A 31 -16.43 3.45 6.37
N TYR A 32 -15.33 3.99 5.86
CA TYR A 32 -14.97 3.93 4.45
C TYR A 32 -14.87 2.48 3.95
N THR A 33 -14.09 1.64 4.64
CA THR A 33 -13.94 0.22 4.28
C THR A 33 -15.28 -0.54 4.35
N VAL A 34 -16.15 -0.20 5.29
CA VAL A 34 -17.49 -0.80 5.39
C VAL A 34 -18.37 -0.38 4.20
N VAL A 35 -18.35 0.90 3.83
CA VAL A 35 -19.13 1.39 2.68
C VAL A 35 -18.66 0.71 1.39
N ASP A 36 -17.35 0.58 1.19
CA ASP A 36 -16.79 -0.13 0.03
C ASP A 36 -17.27 -1.60 -0.04
N GLY A 37 -17.17 -2.31 1.09
CA GLY A 37 -17.70 -3.68 1.19
C GLY A 37 -19.21 -3.77 0.92
N ILE A 38 -19.99 -2.79 1.37
CA ILE A 38 -21.43 -2.70 1.09
C ILE A 38 -21.70 -2.45 -0.39
N VAL A 39 -20.91 -1.58 -1.04
CA VAL A 39 -21.04 -1.31 -2.49
C VAL A 39 -20.77 -2.58 -3.28
N VAL A 40 -19.70 -3.32 -2.98
CA VAL A 40 -19.40 -4.60 -3.63
C VAL A 40 -20.52 -5.62 -3.38
N ALA A 41 -20.97 -5.76 -2.13
CA ALA A 41 -22.01 -6.72 -1.77
C ALA A 41 -23.35 -6.43 -2.44
N ASN A 42 -23.74 -5.16 -2.58
CA ASN A 42 -25.00 -4.76 -3.20
C ASN A 42 -24.95 -4.72 -4.72
N CYS A 43 -23.83 -4.30 -5.31
CA CYS A 43 -23.71 -4.18 -6.78
C CYS A 43 -23.40 -5.52 -7.43
N VAL A 44 -22.58 -6.37 -6.78
CA VAL A 44 -22.09 -7.62 -7.39
C VAL A 44 -22.62 -8.85 -6.65
N GLY A 45 -22.65 -8.81 -5.31
CA GLY A 45 -23.18 -9.89 -4.48
C GLY A 45 -22.26 -10.32 -3.35
N SER A 46 -22.79 -11.11 -2.42
CA SER A 46 -22.04 -11.61 -1.25
C SER A 46 -20.90 -12.56 -1.62
N ASP A 47 -21.06 -13.36 -2.69
CA ASP A 47 -19.99 -14.26 -3.17
C ASP A 47 -18.78 -13.46 -3.67
N ALA A 48 -19.00 -12.30 -4.30
CA ALA A 48 -17.94 -11.41 -4.74
C ALA A 48 -17.20 -10.78 -3.55
N LEU A 49 -17.92 -10.37 -2.50
CA LEU A 49 -17.29 -9.89 -1.28
C LEU A 49 -16.43 -10.96 -0.60
N SER A 50 -16.90 -12.22 -0.57
CA SER A 50 -16.11 -13.35 -0.09
C SER A 50 -14.83 -13.55 -0.92
N ALA A 51 -14.92 -13.44 -2.25
CA ALA A 51 -13.75 -13.52 -3.13
C ALA A 51 -12.71 -12.43 -2.85
N ILE A 52 -13.14 -11.18 -2.63
CA ILE A 52 -12.22 -10.09 -2.24
C ILE A 52 -11.47 -10.45 -0.96
N ASN A 53 -12.17 -10.98 0.05
CA ASN A 53 -11.54 -11.39 1.32
C ASN A 53 -10.53 -12.53 1.13
N ILE A 54 -10.79 -13.49 0.23
CA ILE A 54 -9.86 -14.58 -0.11
C ILE A 54 -8.59 -14.04 -0.78
N VAL A 55 -8.73 -13.05 -1.67
CA VAL A 55 -7.61 -12.44 -2.40
C VAL A 55 -6.85 -11.41 -1.53
N TYR A 56 -7.47 -10.87 -0.49
CA TYR A 56 -6.89 -9.81 0.35
C TYR A 56 -5.50 -10.15 0.96
N PRO A 57 -5.24 -11.35 1.52
CA PRO A 57 -3.91 -11.75 2.00
C PRO A 57 -2.80 -11.57 0.97
N PHE A 58 -3.08 -11.79 -0.31
CA PHE A 58 -2.10 -11.64 -1.39
C PHE A 58 -1.75 -10.17 -1.62
N THR A 59 -2.76 -9.28 -1.53
CA THR A 59 -2.54 -7.83 -1.62
C THR A 59 -1.68 -7.30 -0.47
N LEU A 60 -1.85 -7.85 0.73
CA LEU A 60 -1.05 -7.51 1.91
C LEU A 60 0.43 -7.89 1.75
N VAL A 61 0.77 -8.91 0.96
CA VAL A 61 2.17 -9.23 0.65
C VAL A 61 2.83 -8.11 -0.14
N PHE A 62 2.15 -7.53 -1.13
CA PHE A 62 2.68 -6.38 -1.88
C PHE A 62 2.84 -5.15 -0.99
N MET A 63 1.84 -4.89 -0.13
CA MET A 63 1.94 -3.82 0.87
C MET A 63 3.11 -4.05 1.83
N ALA A 64 3.31 -5.28 2.31
CA ALA A 64 4.43 -5.63 3.19
C ALA A 64 5.77 -5.35 2.53
N VAL A 65 5.96 -5.72 1.26
CA VAL A 65 7.18 -5.41 0.50
C VAL A 65 7.35 -3.90 0.34
N GLY A 66 6.31 -3.19 -0.08
CA GLY A 66 6.33 -1.73 -0.23
C GLY A 66 6.69 -1.00 1.06
N LEU A 67 6.06 -1.37 2.17
CA LEU A 67 6.31 -0.78 3.49
C LEU A 67 7.71 -1.13 4.01
N MET A 68 8.16 -2.38 3.84
CA MET A 68 9.49 -2.80 4.25
C MET A 68 10.58 -1.98 3.58
N PHE A 69 10.52 -1.86 2.25
CA PHE A 69 11.52 -1.09 1.51
C PHE A 69 11.37 0.40 1.72
N SER A 70 10.15 0.93 1.73
CA SER A 70 9.91 2.37 1.92
C SER A 70 10.40 2.82 3.29
N THR A 71 9.83 2.32 4.38
CA THR A 71 10.20 2.72 5.75
C THR A 71 11.66 2.44 6.07
N GLY A 72 12.14 1.26 5.70
CA GLY A 72 13.49 0.80 6.00
C GLY A 72 14.59 1.59 5.27
N SER A 73 14.38 1.91 3.99
CA SER A 73 15.31 2.75 3.24
C SER A 73 15.18 4.23 3.61
N ASN A 74 13.98 4.68 3.99
CA ASN A 74 13.73 6.08 4.33
C ASN A 74 14.64 6.59 5.45
N ALA A 75 14.85 5.77 6.49
CA ALA A 75 15.74 6.11 7.60
C ALA A 75 17.20 6.27 7.14
N ILE A 76 17.68 5.40 6.25
CA ILE A 76 19.06 5.42 5.75
C ILE A 76 19.26 6.60 4.78
N ILE A 77 18.29 6.84 3.89
CA ILE A 77 18.29 7.96 2.95
C ILE A 77 18.30 9.29 3.72
N ALA A 78 17.39 9.47 4.69
CA ALA A 78 17.33 10.66 5.51
C ALA A 78 18.65 10.91 6.28
N LYS A 79 19.26 9.85 6.82
CA LYS A 79 20.58 9.94 7.46
C LYS A 79 21.66 10.42 6.47
N LYS A 80 21.76 9.80 5.29
CA LYS A 80 22.76 10.20 4.27
C LYS A 80 22.56 11.63 3.79
N MET A 81 21.31 12.08 3.63
CA MET A 81 20.98 13.46 3.31
C MET A 81 21.43 14.42 4.44
N GLY A 82 21.18 14.07 5.71
CA GLY A 82 21.64 14.84 6.87
C GLY A 82 23.17 14.91 7.01
N GLU A 83 23.89 13.89 6.54
CA GLU A 83 25.36 13.86 6.49
C GLU A 83 25.95 14.62 5.27
N GLY A 84 25.11 15.23 4.43
CA GLY A 84 25.54 15.92 3.21
C GLY A 84 25.92 14.98 2.05
N LYS A 85 25.69 13.67 2.18
CA LYS A 85 25.99 12.65 1.16
C LYS A 85 24.84 12.48 0.18
N GLN A 86 24.45 13.56 -0.49
CA GLN A 86 23.26 13.60 -1.35
C GLN A 86 23.33 12.59 -2.51
N GLU A 87 24.51 12.44 -3.12
CA GLU A 87 24.67 11.50 -4.24
C GLU A 87 24.46 10.05 -3.79
N GLU A 88 25.02 9.65 -2.64
CA GLU A 88 24.80 8.31 -2.08
C GLU A 88 23.33 8.05 -1.74
N ALA A 89 22.62 9.06 -1.22
CA ALA A 89 21.20 8.96 -0.93
C ALA A 89 20.38 8.69 -2.22
N ASN A 90 20.67 9.41 -3.30
CA ASN A 90 20.02 9.23 -4.60
C ASN A 90 20.31 7.86 -5.23
N ARG A 91 21.56 7.38 -5.13
CA ARG A 91 21.94 6.05 -5.62
C ARG A 91 21.26 4.92 -4.85
N LEU A 92 21.18 5.04 -3.51
CA LEU A 92 20.49 4.09 -2.64
C LEU A 92 19.00 4.05 -2.92
N MET A 93 18.34 5.22 -2.99
CA MET A 93 16.91 5.32 -3.34
C MET A 93 16.61 4.60 -4.66
N SER A 94 17.47 4.80 -5.66
CA SER A 94 17.32 4.16 -6.98
C SER A 94 17.50 2.64 -6.90
N GLY A 95 18.53 2.17 -6.20
CA GLY A 95 18.77 0.74 -5.99
C GLY A 95 17.60 0.07 -5.27
N VAL A 96 17.12 0.67 -4.18
CA VAL A 96 15.98 0.16 -3.40
C VAL A 96 14.70 0.16 -4.22
N ALA A 97 14.37 1.25 -4.92
CA ALA A 97 13.16 1.32 -5.74
C ALA A 97 13.15 0.24 -6.83
N ILE A 98 14.29 0.01 -7.50
CA ILE A 98 14.43 -1.05 -8.50
C ILE A 98 14.28 -2.43 -7.84
N THR A 99 14.98 -2.69 -6.74
CA THR A 99 14.91 -3.98 -6.03
C THR A 99 13.50 -4.27 -5.54
N ALA A 100 12.81 -3.31 -4.92
CA ALA A 100 11.45 -3.45 -4.45
C ALA A 100 10.46 -3.72 -5.61
N THR A 101 10.66 -3.04 -6.76
CA THR A 101 9.88 -3.28 -7.97
C THR A 101 10.10 -4.69 -8.51
N VAL A 102 11.36 -5.12 -8.64
CA VAL A 102 11.70 -6.46 -9.13
C VAL A 102 11.10 -7.55 -8.24
N ILE A 103 11.24 -7.41 -6.92
CA ILE A 103 10.65 -8.37 -5.95
C ILE A 103 9.13 -8.39 -6.09
N SER A 104 8.48 -7.22 -6.19
CA SER A 104 7.02 -7.14 -6.35
C SER A 104 6.56 -7.77 -7.66
N VAL A 105 7.28 -7.57 -8.77
CA VAL A 105 6.96 -8.20 -10.06
C VAL A 105 7.14 -9.71 -10.00
N ILE A 106 8.19 -10.22 -9.34
CA ILE A 106 8.38 -11.66 -9.14
C ILE A 106 7.21 -12.25 -8.34
N ILE A 107 6.79 -11.59 -7.26
CA ILE A 107 5.63 -12.01 -6.47
C ILE A 107 4.35 -12.01 -7.31
N ALA A 108 4.13 -10.96 -8.11
CA ALA A 108 2.99 -10.88 -9.01
C ALA A 108 2.96 -12.03 -10.02
N VAL A 109 4.09 -12.36 -10.64
CA VAL A 109 4.21 -13.49 -11.57
C VAL A 109 3.92 -14.81 -10.86
N LEU A 110 4.51 -15.05 -9.69
CA LEU A 110 4.29 -16.28 -8.92
C LEU A 110 2.81 -16.43 -8.52
N PHE A 111 2.20 -15.39 -7.95
CA PHE A 111 0.79 -15.43 -7.56
C PHE A 111 -0.15 -15.55 -8.75
N THR A 112 0.19 -15.00 -9.91
CA THR A 112 -0.60 -15.17 -11.13
C THR A 112 -0.54 -16.61 -11.65
N ILE A 113 0.64 -17.23 -11.67
CA ILE A 113 0.82 -18.62 -12.12
C ILE A 113 0.11 -19.60 -11.18
N PHE A 114 0.15 -19.35 -9.87
CA PHE A 114 -0.44 -20.22 -8.86
C PHE A 114 -1.77 -19.71 -8.32
N ALA A 115 -2.47 -18.81 -9.02
CA ALA A 115 -3.67 -18.14 -8.52
C ALA A 115 -4.75 -19.14 -8.08
N GLU A 116 -5.13 -20.05 -8.96
CA GLU A 116 -6.17 -21.05 -8.71
C GLU A 116 -5.90 -21.95 -7.49
N PRO A 117 -4.76 -22.68 -7.41
CA PRO A 117 -4.48 -23.52 -6.25
C PRO A 117 -4.31 -22.71 -4.96
N MET A 118 -3.79 -21.47 -5.04
CA MET A 118 -3.66 -20.62 -3.87
C MET A 118 -5.02 -20.14 -3.36
N TYR A 119 -5.95 -19.73 -4.23
CA TYR A 119 -7.30 -19.33 -3.81
C TYR A 119 -8.07 -20.49 -3.22
N MET A 120 -7.97 -21.68 -3.80
CA MET A 120 -8.56 -22.91 -3.22
C MET A 120 -7.98 -23.22 -1.83
N MET A 121 -6.67 -23.09 -1.65
CA MET A 121 -6.02 -23.32 -0.34
C MET A 121 -6.43 -22.27 0.71
N PHE A 122 -6.77 -21.06 0.29
CA PHE A 122 -7.17 -19.94 1.17
C PHE A 122 -8.69 -19.89 1.43
N GLY A 123 -9.41 -20.97 1.10
CA GLY A 123 -10.82 -21.18 1.44
C GLY A 123 -11.80 -21.03 0.29
N SER A 124 -11.34 -20.75 -0.94
CA SER A 124 -12.25 -20.71 -2.10
C SER A 124 -12.85 -22.09 -2.40
N ASN A 125 -14.03 -22.09 -3.00
CA ASN A 125 -14.70 -23.27 -3.53
C ASN A 125 -15.10 -23.06 -5.00
N GLU A 126 -15.71 -24.05 -5.65
CA GLU A 126 -16.10 -24.01 -7.07
C GLU A 126 -17.01 -22.81 -7.42
N LYS A 127 -17.80 -22.32 -6.46
CA LYS A 127 -18.72 -21.19 -6.67
C LYS A 127 -18.00 -19.85 -6.59
N ILE A 128 -17.04 -19.71 -5.67
CA ILE A 128 -16.35 -18.44 -5.37
C ILE A 128 -15.08 -18.27 -6.23
N LEU A 129 -14.47 -19.38 -6.65
CA LEU A 129 -13.22 -19.38 -7.40
C LEU A 129 -13.24 -18.50 -8.66
N PRO A 130 -14.30 -18.49 -9.49
CA PRO A 130 -14.37 -17.57 -10.63
C PRO A 130 -14.25 -16.10 -10.23
N TYR A 131 -14.91 -15.68 -9.15
CA TYR A 131 -14.81 -14.32 -8.62
C TYR A 131 -13.40 -14.02 -8.10
N CYS A 132 -12.73 -14.98 -7.44
CA CYS A 132 -11.34 -14.82 -6.99
C CYS A 132 -10.39 -14.61 -8.18
N ILE A 133 -10.58 -15.38 -9.26
CA ILE A 133 -9.78 -15.27 -10.49
C ILE A 133 -10.04 -13.93 -11.17
N ASP A 134 -11.29 -13.51 -11.31
CA ASP A 134 -11.67 -12.24 -11.94
C ASP A 134 -11.07 -11.05 -11.19
N TYR A 135 -11.25 -10.98 -9.86
CA TYR A 135 -10.67 -9.93 -9.03
C TYR A 135 -9.14 -9.99 -9.00
N GLY A 136 -8.58 -11.19 -8.85
CA GLY A 136 -7.15 -11.46 -8.81
C GLY A 136 -6.44 -11.11 -10.12
N SER A 137 -7.11 -11.29 -11.26
CA SER A 137 -6.57 -10.96 -12.60
C SER A 137 -6.21 -9.48 -12.77
N VAL A 138 -6.84 -8.61 -11.98
CA VAL A 138 -6.52 -7.19 -11.93
C VAL A 138 -5.61 -6.89 -10.75
N MET A 139 -5.91 -7.36 -9.55
CA MET A 139 -5.17 -6.96 -8.35
C MET A 139 -3.73 -7.49 -8.33
N ILE A 140 -3.51 -8.73 -8.78
CA ILE A 140 -2.23 -9.41 -8.60
C ILE A 140 -1.17 -8.97 -9.62
N PRO A 141 -1.42 -8.96 -10.94
CA PRO A 141 -0.41 -8.56 -11.92
C PRO A 141 0.08 -7.14 -11.73
N TYR A 142 -0.79 -6.25 -11.24
CA TYR A 142 -0.50 -4.84 -10.98
C TYR A 142 -0.15 -4.52 -9.51
N GLY A 143 0.05 -5.55 -8.67
CA GLY A 143 0.37 -5.36 -7.24
C GLY A 143 1.64 -4.56 -6.97
N PHE A 144 2.57 -4.48 -7.93
CA PHE A 144 3.75 -3.61 -7.84
C PHE A 144 3.40 -2.11 -7.75
N VAL A 145 2.23 -1.69 -8.22
CA VAL A 145 1.74 -0.31 -8.09
C VAL A 145 1.51 0.05 -6.61
N MET A 146 1.07 -0.92 -5.80
CA MET A 146 0.92 -0.75 -4.35
C MET A 146 2.29 -0.46 -3.72
N CYS A 147 3.33 -1.20 -4.13
CA CYS A 147 4.70 -0.99 -3.70
C CYS A 147 5.20 0.43 -4.06
N TRP A 148 4.97 0.87 -5.30
CA TRP A 148 5.33 2.22 -5.74
C TRP A 148 4.64 3.31 -4.94
N GLN A 149 3.35 3.14 -4.63
CA GLN A 149 2.63 4.09 -3.80
C GLN A 149 3.28 4.23 -2.40
N MET A 150 3.64 3.12 -1.76
CA MET A 150 4.28 3.12 -0.43
C MET A 150 5.66 3.79 -0.46
N LEU A 151 6.48 3.48 -1.48
CA LEU A 151 7.78 4.13 -1.70
C LEU A 151 7.60 5.64 -1.87
N ASN A 152 6.66 6.06 -2.71
CA ASN A 152 6.40 7.45 -3.01
C ASN A 152 5.97 8.24 -1.75
N GLN A 153 5.05 7.70 -0.95
CA GLN A 153 4.61 8.35 0.29
C GLN A 153 5.78 8.61 1.24
N SER A 154 6.65 7.62 1.46
CA SER A 154 7.82 7.78 2.35
C SER A 154 8.85 8.76 1.77
N TYR A 155 9.17 8.65 0.48
CA TYR A 155 10.21 9.48 -0.15
C TYR A 155 9.81 10.94 -0.30
N LEU A 156 8.53 11.25 -0.52
CA LEU A 156 8.05 12.62 -0.54
C LEU A 156 8.19 13.31 0.82
N VAL A 157 7.94 12.59 1.92
CA VAL A 157 8.15 13.13 3.27
C VAL A 157 9.63 13.45 3.48
N THR A 158 10.52 12.54 3.12
CA THR A 158 11.97 12.75 3.26
C THR A 158 12.54 13.80 2.31
N ALA A 159 11.91 14.01 1.16
CA ALA A 159 12.24 15.09 0.23
C ALA A 159 11.62 16.45 0.62
N ASP A 160 11.07 16.59 1.83
CA ASP A 160 10.42 17.79 2.36
C ASP A 160 9.22 18.26 1.52
N LYS A 161 8.45 17.29 1.00
CA LYS A 161 7.23 17.50 0.20
C LYS A 161 6.00 16.78 0.77
N PRO A 162 5.71 16.83 2.08
CA PRO A 162 4.56 16.14 2.67
C PRO A 162 3.22 16.65 2.13
N HIS A 163 3.15 17.89 1.65
CA HIS A 163 1.93 18.43 1.04
C HIS A 163 1.58 17.76 -0.29
N ILE A 164 2.58 17.35 -1.08
CA ILE A 164 2.34 16.60 -2.32
C ILE A 164 1.86 15.19 -1.99
N MET A 165 2.49 14.54 -1.00
CA MET A 165 2.04 13.24 -0.50
C MET A 165 0.58 13.30 -0.09
N LEU A 166 0.20 14.25 0.77
CA LEU A 166 -1.18 14.38 1.26
C LEU A 166 -2.19 14.56 0.11
N VAL A 167 -1.91 15.45 -0.84
CA VAL A 167 -2.79 15.71 -1.99
C VAL A 167 -2.99 14.43 -2.81
N PHE A 168 -1.92 13.72 -3.12
CA PHE A 168 -2.01 12.50 -3.94
C PHE A 168 -2.58 11.30 -3.19
N SER A 169 -2.43 11.20 -1.87
CA SER A 169 -3.13 10.21 -1.05
C SER A 169 -4.64 10.46 -1.03
N ILE A 170 -5.08 11.72 -0.93
CA ILE A 170 -6.51 12.07 -1.01
C ILE A 170 -7.04 11.80 -2.42
N LEU A 171 -6.32 12.21 -3.46
CA LEU A 171 -6.70 11.94 -4.84
C LEU A 171 -6.76 10.44 -5.14
N SER A 172 -5.84 9.65 -4.62
CA SER A 172 -5.85 8.18 -4.72
C SER A 172 -7.15 7.61 -4.15
N GLY A 173 -7.51 7.99 -2.92
CA GLY A 173 -8.74 7.54 -2.28
C GLY A 173 -9.99 8.00 -3.03
N CYS A 174 -10.10 9.29 -3.35
CA CYS A 174 -11.25 9.82 -4.09
C CYS A 174 -11.39 9.17 -5.47
N THR A 175 -10.28 8.95 -6.18
CA THR A 175 -10.30 8.27 -7.49
C THR A 175 -10.80 6.84 -7.35
N ASN A 176 -10.32 6.10 -6.34
CA ASN A 176 -10.79 4.74 -6.06
C ASN A 176 -12.32 4.72 -5.87
N ILE A 177 -12.87 5.56 -5.00
CA ILE A 177 -14.33 5.64 -4.76
C ILE A 177 -15.12 5.91 -6.03
N VAL A 178 -14.71 6.95 -6.76
CA VAL A 178 -15.44 7.41 -7.95
C VAL A 178 -15.42 6.31 -9.00
N LEU A 179 -14.28 5.64 -9.18
CA LEU A 179 -14.14 4.54 -10.13
C LEU A 179 -14.86 3.28 -9.70
N ASP A 180 -14.90 2.96 -8.40
CA ASP A 180 -15.65 1.82 -7.89
C ASP A 180 -17.15 1.97 -8.17
N ILE A 181 -17.72 3.15 -7.89
CA ILE A 181 -19.12 3.45 -8.22
C ILE A 181 -19.35 3.37 -9.74
N LEU A 182 -18.45 3.94 -10.52
CA LEU A 182 -18.62 4.03 -11.96
C LEU A 182 -18.45 2.66 -12.66
N PHE A 183 -17.45 1.87 -12.28
CA PHE A 183 -17.22 0.53 -12.84
C PHE A 183 -18.25 -0.49 -12.34
N MET A 184 -18.61 -0.49 -11.07
CA MET A 184 -19.56 -1.47 -10.53
C MET A 184 -21.01 -1.07 -10.73
N ALA A 185 -21.41 0.16 -10.34
CA ALA A 185 -22.82 0.54 -10.32
C ALA A 185 -23.33 1.11 -11.65
N VAL A 186 -22.46 1.72 -12.47
CA VAL A 186 -22.88 2.35 -13.74
C VAL A 186 -22.56 1.47 -14.94
N TRP A 187 -21.38 0.86 -14.98
CA TRP A 187 -20.91 0.07 -16.14
C TRP A 187 -21.03 -1.45 -15.96
N ASP A 188 -21.42 -1.92 -14.78
CA ASP A 188 -21.66 -3.33 -14.48
C ASP A 188 -20.47 -4.24 -14.80
N PHE A 189 -19.25 -3.76 -14.54
CA PHE A 189 -18.01 -4.54 -14.71
C PHE A 189 -17.81 -5.61 -13.62
N GLY A 190 -18.80 -5.78 -12.73
CA GLY A 190 -18.76 -6.73 -11.63
C GLY A 190 -17.54 -6.55 -10.73
N ILE A 191 -17.01 -7.67 -10.23
CA ILE A 191 -15.86 -7.67 -9.30
C ILE A 191 -14.55 -7.19 -9.94
N ILE A 192 -14.41 -7.33 -11.27
CA ILE A 192 -13.26 -6.78 -12.03
C ILE A 192 -13.23 -5.26 -11.87
N GLY A 193 -14.41 -4.62 -11.88
CA GLY A 193 -14.56 -3.19 -11.65
C GLY A 193 -13.97 -2.72 -10.31
N ALA A 194 -14.23 -3.47 -9.22
CA ALA A 194 -13.67 -3.18 -7.90
C ALA A 194 -12.12 -3.23 -7.89
N GLY A 195 -11.56 -4.26 -8.56
CA GLY A 195 -10.10 -4.38 -8.70
C GLY A 195 -9.50 -3.24 -9.50
N LEU A 196 -10.16 -2.83 -10.60
CA LEU A 196 -9.70 -1.73 -11.46
C LEU A 196 -9.73 -0.38 -10.72
N GLY A 197 -10.83 -0.08 -10.02
CA GLY A 197 -10.94 1.16 -9.25
C GLY A 197 -9.85 1.26 -8.18
N THR A 198 -9.56 0.14 -7.50
CA THR A 198 -8.48 0.07 -6.51
C THR A 198 -7.10 0.32 -7.13
N ILE A 199 -6.71 -0.46 -8.14
CA ILE A 199 -5.37 -0.33 -8.76
C ILE A 199 -5.17 1.04 -9.42
N ILE A 200 -6.19 1.59 -10.09
CA ILE A 200 -6.10 2.92 -10.70
C ILE A 200 -5.99 4.00 -9.63
N GLY A 201 -6.76 3.90 -8.54
CA GLY A 201 -6.60 4.79 -7.38
C GLY A 201 -5.16 4.75 -6.85
N MET A 202 -4.62 3.55 -6.63
CA MET A 202 -3.24 3.39 -6.18
C MET A 202 -2.21 3.91 -7.18
N ALA A 203 -2.46 3.77 -8.48
CA ALA A 203 -1.63 4.33 -9.53
C ALA A 203 -1.60 5.85 -9.47
N VAL A 204 -2.75 6.50 -9.20
CA VAL A 204 -2.82 7.95 -8.96
C VAL A 204 -1.94 8.34 -7.77
N GLY A 205 -2.02 7.60 -6.65
CA GLY A 205 -1.16 7.82 -5.49
C GLY A 205 0.34 7.61 -5.77
N ALA A 206 0.68 6.81 -6.78
CA ALA A 206 2.06 6.56 -7.21
C ALA A 206 2.58 7.58 -8.24
N ILE A 207 1.73 8.40 -8.88
CA ILE A 207 2.13 9.39 -9.90
C ILE A 207 3.30 10.30 -9.44
N PRO A 208 3.33 10.82 -8.20
CA PRO A 208 4.44 11.69 -7.79
C PRO A 208 5.81 11.02 -7.79
N LEU A 209 5.89 9.69 -7.92
CA LEU A 209 7.16 9.00 -8.14
C LEU A 209 7.88 9.54 -9.39
N LEU A 210 7.10 10.03 -10.37
CA LEU A 210 7.62 10.69 -11.58
C LEU A 210 8.43 11.95 -11.29
N LEU A 211 8.16 12.65 -10.18
CA LEU A 211 8.91 13.84 -9.78
C LEU A 211 10.39 13.50 -9.53
N PHE A 212 10.68 12.30 -9.03
CA PHE A 212 12.04 11.88 -8.73
C PHE A 212 12.86 11.58 -9.99
N PHE A 213 12.30 11.54 -11.19
CA PHE A 213 13.11 11.52 -12.43
C PHE A 213 13.76 12.88 -12.73
N ASN A 214 13.23 13.96 -12.15
CA ASN A 214 13.81 15.29 -12.32
C ASN A 214 15.01 15.47 -11.37
N LYS A 215 16.21 15.52 -11.95
CA LYS A 215 17.48 15.71 -11.22
C LYS A 215 17.59 17.02 -10.43
N LYS A 216 16.65 17.96 -10.59
CA LYS A 216 16.58 19.19 -9.79
C LYS A 216 15.91 18.99 -8.43
N GLN A 217 15.24 17.87 -8.20
CA GLN A 217 14.66 17.56 -6.90
C GLN A 217 15.77 17.23 -5.89
N THR A 218 15.53 17.52 -4.61
CA THR A 218 16.46 17.20 -3.52
C THR A 218 16.82 15.72 -3.56
N LEU A 219 15.80 14.87 -3.54
CA LEU A 219 15.92 13.44 -3.79
C LEU A 219 15.54 13.17 -5.26
N HIS A 220 16.30 12.34 -5.96
CA HIS A 220 16.00 11.96 -7.34
C HIS A 220 16.61 10.60 -7.71
N PHE A 221 16.14 9.98 -8.78
CA PHE A 221 16.74 8.79 -9.35
C PHE A 221 18.14 9.11 -9.88
N GLY A 222 19.15 8.49 -9.28
CA GLY A 222 20.55 8.55 -9.64
C GLY A 222 21.00 7.27 -10.35
N LYS A 223 22.33 7.09 -10.49
CA LYS A 223 22.89 5.85 -11.02
C LYS A 223 22.69 4.75 -9.95
N PRO A 224 21.90 3.69 -10.19
CA PRO A 224 21.56 2.75 -9.13
C PRO A 224 22.81 2.04 -8.63
N GLU A 225 22.93 1.94 -7.30
CA GLU A 225 24.03 1.26 -6.65
C GLU A 225 23.47 0.10 -5.82
N PHE A 226 23.68 -1.13 -6.30
CA PHE A 226 23.16 -2.35 -5.68
C PHE A 226 24.10 -2.84 -4.57
N LYS A 227 24.24 -2.03 -3.52
CA LYS A 227 24.91 -2.46 -2.29
C LYS A 227 23.99 -3.39 -1.51
N VAL A 228 24.16 -4.70 -1.72
CA VAL A 228 23.36 -5.75 -1.06
C VAL A 228 23.29 -5.55 0.46
N SER A 229 24.40 -5.15 1.10
CA SER A 229 24.43 -4.86 2.54
C SER A 229 23.49 -3.71 2.93
N GLU A 230 23.46 -2.60 2.19
CA GLU A 230 22.56 -1.47 2.47
C GLU A 230 21.10 -1.84 2.21
N ILE A 231 20.84 -2.64 1.17
CA ILE A 231 19.49 -3.13 0.84
C ILE A 231 18.99 -4.08 1.94
N LEU A 232 19.80 -5.04 2.38
CA LEU A 232 19.44 -5.95 3.47
C LEU A 232 19.26 -5.19 4.78
N PHE A 233 20.07 -4.16 5.04
CA PHE A 233 19.90 -3.30 6.21
C PHE A 233 18.61 -2.48 6.14
N ALA A 234 18.24 -1.97 4.96
CA ALA A 234 16.94 -1.35 4.73
C ALA A 234 15.80 -2.32 5.01
N MET A 235 15.85 -3.54 4.45
CA MET A 235 14.85 -4.57 4.70
C MET A 235 14.73 -4.91 6.18
N ALA A 236 15.85 -5.04 6.90
CA ALA A 236 15.85 -5.32 8.33
C ALA A 236 15.16 -4.20 9.13
N ASN A 237 15.43 -2.93 8.81
CA ASN A 237 14.78 -1.80 9.49
C ASN A 237 13.27 -1.70 9.22
N GLY A 238 12.83 -2.04 8.00
CA GLY A 238 11.41 -2.05 7.64
C GLY A 238 10.69 -3.36 7.93
N SER A 239 11.40 -4.38 8.42
CA SER A 239 10.85 -5.72 8.60
C SER A 239 9.72 -5.76 9.62
N SER A 240 9.71 -4.87 10.61
CA SER A 240 8.60 -4.78 11.58
C SER A 240 7.27 -4.46 10.93
N GLU A 241 7.25 -3.55 9.95
CA GLU A 241 6.04 -3.19 9.20
C GLU A 241 5.61 -4.33 8.27
N ALA A 242 6.59 -5.03 7.68
CA ALA A 242 6.34 -6.21 6.88
C ALA A 242 5.68 -7.32 7.71
N VAL A 243 6.22 -7.60 8.90
CA VAL A 243 5.70 -8.62 9.83
C VAL A 243 4.27 -8.29 10.26
N THR A 244 3.96 -7.03 10.53
CA THR A 244 2.58 -6.62 10.84
C THR A 244 1.63 -6.98 9.70
N ASN A 245 1.95 -6.60 8.46
CA ASN A 245 1.09 -6.86 7.30
C ASN A 245 1.01 -8.36 6.96
N LEU A 246 2.12 -9.09 7.05
CA LEU A 246 2.13 -10.54 6.83
C LEU A 246 1.38 -11.28 7.94
N SER A 247 1.44 -10.82 9.18
CA SER A 247 0.66 -11.36 10.28
C SER A 247 -0.84 -11.16 10.02
N THR A 248 -1.24 -9.97 9.56
CA THR A 248 -2.62 -9.72 9.11
C THR A 248 -3.00 -10.64 7.96
N ALA A 249 -2.13 -10.83 6.96
CA ALA A 249 -2.38 -11.72 5.83
C ALA A 249 -2.63 -13.16 6.28
N VAL A 250 -1.78 -13.71 7.15
CA VAL A 250 -1.94 -15.05 7.72
C VAL A 250 -3.22 -15.14 8.55
N THR A 251 -3.51 -14.15 9.39
CA THR A 251 -4.71 -14.13 10.23
C THR A 251 -5.98 -14.14 9.37
N THR A 252 -6.04 -13.29 8.35
CA THR A 252 -7.16 -13.23 7.41
C THR A 252 -7.30 -14.54 6.62
N ALA A 253 -6.19 -15.12 6.16
CA ALA A 253 -6.21 -16.41 5.47
C ALA A 253 -6.79 -17.53 6.32
N LEU A 254 -6.37 -17.65 7.58
CA LEU A 254 -6.90 -18.64 8.52
C LEU A 254 -8.39 -18.42 8.81
N PHE A 255 -8.82 -17.16 8.94
CA PHE A 255 -10.22 -16.82 9.12
C PHE A 255 -11.06 -17.24 7.90
N ASN A 256 -10.58 -16.98 6.69
CA ASN A 256 -11.27 -17.39 5.45
C ASN A 256 -11.43 -18.92 5.38
N ILE A 257 -10.39 -19.67 5.74
CA ILE A 257 -10.43 -21.14 5.75
C ILE A 257 -11.41 -21.69 6.79
N GLN A 258 -11.59 -21.01 7.93
CA GLN A 258 -12.52 -21.47 8.98
C GLN A 258 -13.99 -21.12 8.72
N MET A 259 -14.25 -20.02 8.01
CA MET A 259 -15.60 -19.46 7.83
C MET A 259 -16.32 -19.96 6.59
N MET A 260 -15.63 -20.64 5.68
CA MET A 260 -16.18 -21.24 4.44
C MET A 260 -16.22 -22.76 4.52
#